data_AF-A0A821IZP6-F1
#
_entry.id   AF-A0A821IZP6-F1
#
_cell.length_a   1.000
_cell.length_b   1.000
_cell.length_c   1.000
_cell.angle_alpha   90.00
_cell.angle_beta   90.00
_cell.angle_gamma   90.00
#
_symmetry.space_group_name_H-M   'P 1'
#
loop_
_entity.id
_entity.type
_entity.pdbx_description
1 polymer ?
#
loop_
_entity_poly.entity_id
_entity_poly.type
_entity_poly.pdbx_seq_one_letter_code
_entity_poly.pdbx_strand_id
1 'polypeptide(L)'
;MNLLFDLILPLIISLLAIFFPYSVAFTFGLMAYRNMQELSYRTAPLVRPELDKQLPVMVLIQVICTVFSIFPSLVAYLILVYGSIQDLVIVARLRIAYVVMTCLYYSYFAVSV
;
A
#
# COMPACT_ATOMS: atom_id res chain seq x y z
N MET A 1 1.02 -28.76 -19.45
CA MET A 1 0.67 -27.51 -18.75
C MET A 1 -0.59 -27.75 -17.97
N ASN A 2 -0.49 -27.83 -16.64
CA ASN A 2 -1.67 -27.93 -15.79
C ASN A 2 -2.21 -26.52 -15.61
N LEU A 3 -3.20 -26.17 -16.42
CA LEU A 3 -3.93 -24.89 -16.41
C LEU A 3 -4.35 -24.45 -15.00
N LEU A 4 -4.64 -25.42 -14.13
CA LEU A 4 -4.98 -25.23 -12.74
C LEU A 4 -3.80 -24.73 -11.89
N PHE A 5 -2.60 -25.27 -12.10
CA PHE A 5 -1.38 -24.85 -11.39
C PHE A 5 -0.86 -23.51 -11.92
N ASP A 6 -0.89 -23.31 -13.23
CA ASP A 6 -0.40 -22.10 -13.90
C ASP A 6 -1.26 -20.86 -13.59
N LEU A 7 -2.54 -21.03 -13.26
CA LEU A 7 -3.46 -19.92 -12.94
C LEU A 7 -3.64 -19.70 -11.43
N ILE A 8 -3.83 -20.76 -10.65
CA ILE A 8 -4.21 -20.66 -9.23
C ILE A 8 -3.01 -20.29 -8.36
N LEU A 9 -1.83 -20.86 -8.64
CA LEU A 9 -0.64 -20.58 -7.86
C LEU A 9 -0.25 -19.09 -7.89
N PRO A 10 -0.12 -18.41 -9.06
CA PRO A 10 0.20 -16.99 -9.07
C PRO A 10 -0.91 -16.12 -8.48
N LEU A 11 -2.18 -16.53 -8.57
CA LEU A 11 -3.30 -15.84 -7.93
C LEU A 11 -3.15 -15.86 -6.40
N ILE A 12 -2.92 -17.04 -5.82
CA ILE A 12 -2.75 -17.22 -4.37
C ILE A 12 -1.52 -16.45 -3.88
N ILE A 13 -0.39 -16.57 -4.58
CA ILE A 13 0.84 -15.85 -4.22
C ILE A 13 0.60 -14.34 -4.24
N SER A 14 -0.08 -13.83 -5.29
CA SER A 14 -0.43 -12.41 -5.38
C SER A 14 -1.29 -12.00 -4.19
N LEU A 15 -2.37 -12.72 -3.89
CA LEU A 15 -3.26 -12.43 -2.77
C LEU A 15 -2.53 -12.43 -1.42
N LEU A 16 -1.64 -13.40 -1.18
CA LEU A 16 -0.89 -13.51 0.07
C LEU A 16 0.12 -12.36 0.22
N ALA A 17 0.85 -12.06 -0.85
CA ALA A 17 1.83 -10.99 -0.91
C ALA A 17 1.19 -9.60 -0.72
N ILE A 18 -0.12 -9.46 -0.92
CA ILE A 18 -0.86 -8.22 -0.68
C ILE A 18 -1.45 -8.21 0.72
N PHE A 19 -2.20 -9.25 1.08
CA PHE A 19 -2.94 -9.26 2.33
C PHE A 19 -2.01 -9.12 3.54
N PHE A 20 -0.87 -9.81 3.51
CA PHE A 20 0.08 -9.80 4.61
C PHE A 20 0.67 -8.42 4.91
N PRO A 21 1.38 -7.74 4.00
CA PRO A 21 1.97 -6.43 4.30
C PRO A 21 0.92 -5.35 4.62
N TYR A 22 -0.27 -5.42 4.03
CA TYR A 22 -1.35 -4.48 4.34
C TYR A 22 -1.95 -4.70 5.72
N SER A 23 -2.18 -5.95 6.12
CA SER A 23 -2.66 -6.26 7.47
C SER A 23 -1.64 -5.80 8.53
N VAL A 24 -0.35 -5.97 8.25
CA VAL A 24 0.74 -5.48 9.08
C VAL A 24 0.75 -3.95 9.13
N ALA A 25 0.72 -3.27 7.97
CA ALA A 25 0.68 -1.81 7.90
C ALA A 25 -0.55 -1.22 8.62
N PHE A 26 -1.71 -1.84 8.46
CA PHE A 26 -2.96 -1.42 9.11
C PHE A 26 -2.90 -1.60 10.63
N THR A 27 -2.37 -2.73 11.11
CA THR A 27 -2.22 -2.97 12.56
C THR A 27 -1.21 -2.00 13.18
N PHE A 28 -0.09 -1.73 12.51
CA PHE A 28 0.87 -0.71 12.95
C PHE A 28 0.25 0.70 12.94
N GLY A 29 -0.50 1.06 11.90
CA GLY A 29 -1.23 2.34 11.85
C GLY A 29 -2.26 2.48 12.98
N LEU A 30 -2.98 1.40 13.30
CA LEU A 30 -3.93 1.37 14.41
C LEU A 30 -3.24 1.50 15.77
N MET A 31 -2.11 0.82 15.98
CA MET A 31 -1.31 0.95 17.20
C MET A 31 -0.75 2.37 17.34
N ALA A 32 -0.25 2.97 16.24
CA ALA A 32 0.23 4.35 16.21
C ALA A 32 -0.90 5.34 16.58
N TYR A 33 -2.10 5.15 16.05
CA TYR A 33 -3.27 5.96 16.38
C TYR A 33 -3.65 5.84 17.86
N ARG A 34 -3.66 4.62 18.42
CA ARG A 34 -3.92 4.41 19.85
C ARG A 34 -2.86 5.07 20.73
N ASN A 35 -1.59 4.96 20.36
CA ASN A 35 -0.48 5.60 21.10
C ASN A 35 -0.62 7.13 21.12
N MET A 36 -1.08 7.76 20.04
CA MET A 36 -1.37 9.20 20.03
C MET A 36 -2.49 9.60 21.00
N GLN A 37 -3.57 8.82 21.05
CA GLN A 37 -4.69 9.09 21.95
C GLN A 37 -4.25 9.00 23.42
N GLU A 38 -3.41 8.01 23.76
CA GLU A 38 -2.87 7.85 25.11
C GLU A 38 -1.85 8.93 25.50
N LEU A 39 -1.02 9.40 24.56
CA LEU A 39 -0.09 10.52 24.77
C LEU A 39 -0.81 11.83 25.07
N SER A 40 -1.95 12.10 24.43
CA SER A 40 -2.75 13.30 24.70
C SER A 40 -3.32 13.36 26.11
N TYR A 41 -3.42 12.22 26.80
CA TYR A 41 -3.99 12.13 28.15
C TYR A 41 -2.94 12.35 29.25
N ARG A 42 -1.64 12.32 28.93
CA ARG A 42 -0.55 12.54 29.89
C ARG A 42 0.01 13.96 29.76
N THR A 43 -0.04 14.72 30.83
CA THR A 43 0.56 16.06 31.00
C THR A 43 2.09 15.95 31.13
N ALA A 44 2.76 15.48 30.08
CA ALA A 44 4.22 15.59 29.96
C ALA A 44 4.61 17.03 29.53
N PRO A 45 5.78 17.54 29.94
CA PRO A 45 6.21 18.90 29.63
C PRO A 45 6.18 19.19 28.12
N LEU A 46 5.60 20.34 27.76
CA LEU A 46 5.14 20.75 26.42
C LEU A 46 6.12 20.57 25.25
N VAL A 47 7.42 20.40 25.48
CA VAL A 47 8.44 20.34 24.42
C VAL A 47 8.68 18.92 23.85
N ARG A 48 8.34 17.85 24.61
CA ARG A 48 8.46 16.44 24.13
C ARG A 48 7.25 15.91 23.33
N PRO A 49 6.00 16.32 23.60
CA PRO A 49 4.82 15.76 22.93
C PRO A 49 4.73 16.03 21.43
N GLU A 50 5.22 17.16 20.91
CA GLU A 50 5.16 17.43 19.46
C GLU A 50 6.03 16.46 18.66
N LEU A 51 7.25 16.17 19.13
CA LEU A 51 8.17 15.24 18.48
C LEU A 51 7.63 13.80 18.52
N ASP A 52 7.08 13.40 19.67
CA ASP A 52 6.48 12.07 19.86
C ASP A 52 5.15 11.90 19.10
N LYS A 53 4.44 12.98 18.76
CA LYS A 53 3.27 12.95 17.88
C LYS A 53 3.66 12.86 16.40
N GLN A 54 4.78 13.46 16.01
CA GLN A 54 5.21 13.54 14.60
C GLN A 54 5.43 12.15 13.99
N LEU A 55 6.05 11.24 14.74
CA LEU A 55 6.40 9.89 14.26
C LEU A 55 5.15 9.03 13.95
N PRO A 56 4.14 8.92 14.83
CA PRO A 56 2.90 8.24 14.50
C PRO A 56 2.05 8.96 13.43
N VAL A 57 2.09 10.31 13.31
CA VAL A 57 1.43 11.03 12.19
C VAL A 57 2.08 10.59 10.87
N MET A 58 3.41 10.57 10.83
CA MET A 58 4.19 10.16 9.66
C MET A 58 3.85 8.72 9.24
N VAL A 59 3.78 7.79 10.19
CA VAL A 59 3.40 6.39 9.92
C VAL A 59 1.96 6.28 9.42
N LEU A 60 1.01 7.03 9.99
CA LEU A 60 -0.38 6.99 9.55
C LEU A 60 -0.53 7.52 8.11
N ILE A 61 0.12 8.64 7.80
CA ILE A 61 0.16 9.20 6.44
C ILE A 61 0.79 8.20 5.48
N GLN A 62 1.89 7.56 5.90
CA GLN A 62 2.55 6.53 5.09
C GLN A 62 1.64 5.35 4.78
N VAL A 63 0.91 4.83 5.77
CA VAL A 63 -0.04 3.73 5.56
C VAL A 63 -1.14 4.15 4.60
N ILE A 64 -1.72 5.34 4.79
CA ILE A 64 -2.78 5.87 3.91
C ILE A 64 -2.27 6.03 2.47
N CYS A 65 -1.16 6.74 2.26
CA CYS A 65 -0.57 6.95 0.95
C CYS A 65 -0.17 5.63 0.27
N THR A 66 0.34 4.67 1.05
CA THR A 66 0.69 3.33 0.55
C THR A 66 -0.54 2.59 0.05
N VAL A 67 -1.64 2.60 0.82
CA VAL A 67 -2.91 1.96 0.43
C VAL A 67 -3.46 2.58 -0.84
N PHE A 68 -3.54 3.92 -0.90
CA PHE A 68 -4.10 4.62 -2.06
C PHE A 68 -3.22 4.55 -3.32
N SER A 69 -1.91 4.35 -3.17
CA SER A 69 -0.99 4.25 -4.32
C SER A 69 -0.92 2.83 -4.88
N ILE A 70 -0.84 1.81 -4.01
CA ILE A 70 -0.70 0.42 -4.45
C ILE A 70 -2.07 -0.15 -4.89
N PHE A 71 -3.18 0.18 -4.24
CA PHE A 71 -4.49 -0.39 -4.59
C PHE A 71 -4.89 -0.22 -6.06
N PRO A 72 -4.80 0.97 -6.69
CA PRO A 72 -5.15 1.09 -8.10
C PRO A 72 -4.14 0.42 -9.05
N SER A 73 -2.85 0.33 -8.67
CA SER A 73 -1.86 -0.45 -9.43
C SER A 73 -2.18 -1.95 -9.42
N LEU A 74 -2.75 -2.44 -8.31
CA LEU A 74 -3.24 -3.80 -8.18
C LEU A 74 -4.40 -4.08 -9.13
N VAL A 75 -5.41 -3.20 -9.11
CA VAL A 75 -6.59 -3.34 -9.96
C VAL A 75 -6.16 -3.36 -11.44
N ALA A 76 -5.25 -2.47 -11.85
CA ALA A 76 -4.70 -2.47 -13.20
C ALA A 76 -3.96 -3.78 -13.54
N TYR A 77 -3.15 -4.32 -12.62
CA TYR A 77 -2.45 -5.59 -12.81
C TYR A 77 -3.40 -6.77 -12.96
N LEU A 78 -4.41 -6.89 -12.08
CA LEU A 78 -5.40 -7.98 -12.14
C LEU A 78 -6.21 -7.92 -13.44
N ILE A 79 -6.59 -6.73 -13.88
CA ILE A 79 -7.27 -6.53 -15.16
C ILE A 79 -6.35 -6.92 -16.33
N LEU A 80 -5.04 -6.65 -16.24
CA LEU A 80 -4.10 -6.98 -17.31
C LEU A 80 -3.80 -8.49 -17.41
N VAL A 81 -3.76 -9.20 -16.28
CA VAL A 81 -3.44 -10.63 -16.23
C VAL A 81 -4.67 -11.50 -16.47
N TYR A 82 -5.83 -11.12 -15.94
CA TYR A 82 -7.04 -11.94 -15.96
C TYR A 82 -8.17 -11.33 -16.79
N GLY A 83 -8.10 -10.04 -17.13
CA GLY A 83 -9.06 -9.43 -18.03
C GLY A 83 -8.89 -10.01 -19.42
N SER A 84 -9.95 -10.59 -19.96
CA SER A 84 -10.02 -11.01 -21.38
C SER A 84 -10.16 -9.78 -22.29
N ILE A 85 -9.17 -8.89 -22.22
CA ILE A 85 -9.13 -7.65 -22.98
C ILE A 85 -8.46 -7.95 -24.31
N GLN A 86 -9.26 -7.97 -25.37
CA GLN A 86 -8.78 -8.17 -26.74
C GLN A 86 -8.29 -6.87 -27.38
N ASP A 87 -8.72 -5.71 -26.86
CA ASP A 87 -8.34 -4.41 -27.38
C ASP A 87 -6.92 -4.00 -26.90
N LEU A 88 -5.99 -3.99 -27.86
CA LEU A 88 -4.59 -3.62 -27.67
C LEU A 88 -4.42 -2.19 -27.12
N VAL A 89 -5.35 -1.27 -27.42
CA VAL A 89 -5.29 0.11 -26.94
C VAL A 89 -5.57 0.18 -25.44
N ILE A 90 -6.53 -0.62 -24.96
CA ILE A 90 -6.86 -0.69 -23.54
C ILE A 90 -5.71 -1.33 -22.75
N VAL A 91 -5.11 -2.39 -23.29
CA VAL A 91 -3.93 -3.04 -22.67
C VAL A 91 -2.75 -2.06 -22.57
N ALA A 92 -2.48 -1.28 -23.62
CA ALA A 92 -1.41 -0.28 -23.59
C ALA A 92 -1.66 0.80 -22.53
N ARG A 93 -2.90 1.29 -22.41
CA ARG A 93 -3.30 2.27 -21.37
C ARG A 93 -3.11 1.72 -19.96
N LEU A 94 -3.52 0.47 -19.72
CA LEU A 94 -3.37 -0.19 -18.43
C LEU A 94 -1.89 -0.42 -18.06
N ARG A 95 -1.04 -0.78 -19.03
CA ARG A 95 0.41 -0.90 -18.79
C ARG A 95 1.05 0.41 -18.41
N ILE A 96 0.73 1.48 -19.13
CA ILE A 96 1.26 2.82 -18.81
C ILE A 96 0.78 3.26 -17.42
N ALA A 97 -0.52 3.08 -17.11
CA ALA A 97 -1.07 3.38 -15.80
C ALA A 97 -0.36 2.59 -14.68
N TYR A 98 -0.12 1.30 -14.89
CA TYR A 98 0.62 0.45 -13.95
C TYR A 98 2.04 0.97 -13.72
N VAL A 99 2.81 1.22 -14.79
CA VAL A 99 4.20 1.72 -14.69
C VAL A 99 4.27 3.07 -13.99
N VAL A 100 3.39 4.01 -14.34
CA VAL A 100 3.34 5.33 -13.70
C VAL A 100 3.04 5.20 -12.21
N MET A 101 2.08 4.36 -11.82
CA MET A 101 1.77 4.13 -10.41
C MET A 101 2.92 3.47 -9.66
N THR A 102 3.62 2.51 -10.27
CA THR A 102 4.82 1.90 -9.69
C THR A 102 5.94 2.92 -9.50
N CYS A 103 6.16 3.81 -10.47
CA CYS A 103 7.12 4.91 -10.33
C CYS A 103 6.74 5.87 -9.19
N LEU A 104 5.47 6.26 -9.08
CA LEU A 104 4.98 7.10 -7.99
C LEU A 104 5.18 6.43 -6.63
N TYR A 105 4.87 5.13 -6.54
CA TYR A 105 5.10 4.34 -5.34
C TYR A 105 6.57 4.32 -4.93
N TYR A 106 7.50 4.07 -5.86
CA TYR A 106 8.94 4.11 -5.54
C TYR A 106 9.46 5.52 -5.24
N SER A 107 8.90 6.56 -5.86
CA SER A 107 9.26 7.95 -5.57
C SER A 107 8.89 8.37 -4.14
N TYR A 108 7.77 7.83 -3.60
CA TYR A 108 7.40 8.02 -2.21
C TYR A 108 8.46 7.46 -1.25
N PHE A 109 9.01 6.28 -1.56
CA PHE A 109 10.11 5.68 -0.78
C PHE A 109 11.45 6.40 -0.97
N ALA A 110 11.68 7.06 -2.10
CA ALA A 110 12.93 7.79 -2.37
C ALA A 110 13.10 9.05 -1.50
N VAL A 111 12.00 9.62 -0.99
CA VAL A 111 12.03 10.80 -0.10
C VAL A 111 12.10 10.40 1.38
N SER A 112 11.85 9.13 1.70
CA SER A 112 12.03 8.59 3.07
C SER A 112 13.42 7.96 3.23
N VAL A 113 14.45 8.80 3.36
CA VAL A 113 15.77 8.43 3.91
C VAL A 113 16.17 9.50 4.92
#